data_AF-A0A1S4FEG2-F1
#
_entry.id   AF-A0A1S4FEG2-F1
#
_cell.length_a   1.000
_cell.length_b   1.000
_cell.length_c   1.000
_cell.angle_alpha   90.00
_cell.angle_beta   90.00
_cell.angle_gamma   90.00
#
_symmetry.space_group_name_H-M   'P 1'
#
loop_
_entity.id
_entity.type
_entity.pdbx_description
1 polymer ?
#
loop_
_entity_poly.entity_id
_entity_poly.type
_entity_poly.pdbx_seq_one_letter_code
_entity_poly.pdbx_strand_id
1 'polypeptide(L)'
;MNSKINLMVILAVLCTVALIENVQSNPTVDLFGGYEIISVCMTNCAQCKRMFGTFFDGQLCAEACLEFKGKIIPDCEDIGSIAGFLNRAELKKFA
;
A
#
# COMPACT_ATOMS: atom_id res chain seq x y z
N MET A 1 -30.57 37.63 16.28
CA MET A 1 -29.75 36.64 17.03
C MET A 1 -29.19 37.34 18.26
N ASN A 2 -29.51 36.88 19.47
CA ASN A 2 -29.27 37.65 20.69
C ASN A 2 -27.77 37.80 20.96
N SER A 3 -27.31 39.04 21.19
CA SER A 3 -25.89 39.35 21.43
C SER A 3 -25.27 38.52 22.57
N LYS A 4 -26.08 38.14 23.57
CA LYS A 4 -25.68 37.26 24.67
C LYS A 4 -25.48 35.81 24.24
N ILE A 5 -26.33 35.31 23.33
CA ILE A 5 -26.21 33.95 22.76
C ILE A 5 -24.96 33.87 21.88
N ASN A 6 -24.71 34.88 21.05
CA ASN A 6 -23.50 34.92 20.22
C ASN A 6 -22.22 34.96 21.06
N LEU A 7 -22.22 35.75 22.14
CA LEU A 7 -21.08 35.81 23.06
C LEU A 7 -20.81 34.47 23.74
N MET A 8 -21.87 33.78 24.19
CA MET A 8 -21.75 32.45 24.80
C MET A 8 -21.22 31.40 23.82
N VAL A 9 -21.67 31.42 22.57
CA VAL A 9 -21.19 30.51 21.52
C VAL A 9 -19.71 30.76 21.22
N ILE A 10 -19.30 32.03 21.11
CA ILE A 10 -17.89 32.37 20.85
C ILE A 10 -16.99 31.90 22.00
N LEU A 11 -17.43 32.09 23.25
CA LEU A 11 -16.67 31.67 24.43
C LEU A 11 -16.54 30.14 24.50
N ALA A 12 -17.62 29.42 24.17
CA ALA A 12 -17.60 27.95 24.12
C ALA A 12 -16.62 27.43 23.06
N VAL A 13 -16.63 28.02 21.85
CA VAL A 13 -15.72 27.61 20.76
C VAL A 13 -14.26 27.89 21.15
N LEU A 14 -13.96 29.05 21.71
CA LEU A 14 -12.61 29.38 22.19
C LEU A 14 -12.11 28.40 23.25
N CYS A 15 -12.96 28.04 24.22
CA CYS A 15 -12.62 27.01 25.21
C CYS A 15 -12.34 25.65 24.56
N THR A 16 -13.15 25.22 23.59
CA THR A 16 -12.93 23.92 22.92
C THR A 16 -11.63 23.88 22.13
N VAL A 17 -11.22 24.99 21.49
CA VAL A 17 -9.97 25.08 20.73
C VAL A 17 -8.76 25.10 21.66
N ALA A 18 -8.86 25.77 22.81
CA ALA A 18 -7.79 25.82 23.81
C ALA A 18 -7.47 24.45 24.46
N LEU A 19 -8.40 23.51 24.39
CA LEU A 19 -8.24 22.14 24.93
C LEU A 19 -7.75 21.14 23.87
N ILE A 20 -7.45 21.58 22.64
CA ILE A 20 -6.90 20.70 21.60
C ILE A 20 -5.43 20.46 21.90
N GLU A 21 -5.09 19.28 22.41
CA GLU A 21 -3.71 18.81 22.47
C GLU A 21 -3.22 18.43 21.06
N ASN A 22 -1.94 18.68 20.78
CA ASN A 22 -1.31 18.24 19.53
C ASN A 22 -1.14 16.72 19.57
N VAL A 23 -1.92 15.99 18.77
CA VAL A 23 -1.69 14.56 18.57
C VAL A 23 -0.43 14.39 17.73
N GLN A 24 0.67 14.01 18.36
CA GLN A 24 1.88 13.58 17.66
C GLN A 24 1.66 12.16 17.15
N SER A 25 1.36 12.02 15.86
CA SER A 25 1.33 10.72 15.21
C SER A 25 2.75 10.18 15.11
N ASN A 26 3.08 9.16 15.92
CA ASN A 26 4.30 8.39 15.74
C ASN A 26 3.98 7.21 14.79
N PRO A 27 4.41 7.23 13.52
CA PRO A 27 4.23 6.07 12.66
C PRO A 27 4.94 4.88 13.31
N THR A 28 4.24 3.76 13.45
CA THR A 28 4.88 2.52 13.86
C THR A 28 5.75 2.07 12.70
N VAL A 29 7.02 2.48 12.71
CA VAL A 29 8.04 1.83 11.89
C VAL A 29 8.24 0.46 12.51
N ASP A 30 7.52 -0.53 11.97
CA ASP A 30 7.74 -1.92 12.35
C ASP A 30 9.24 -2.18 12.19
N LEU A 31 9.89 -2.63 13.27
CA LEU A 31 11.35 -2.78 13.40
C LEU A 31 12.00 -3.67 12.31
N PHE A 32 11.19 -4.26 11.43
CA PHE A 32 11.57 -5.09 10.28
C PHE A 32 11.32 -4.45 8.90
N GLY A 33 10.89 -3.19 8.81
CA GLY A 33 10.73 -2.51 7.50
C GLY A 33 9.61 -3.07 6.63
N GLY A 34 8.54 -3.62 7.21
CA GLY A 34 7.47 -4.31 6.47
C GLY A 34 6.85 -3.48 5.33
N TYR A 35 6.77 -2.16 5.49
CA TYR A 35 6.28 -1.26 4.43
C TYR A 35 7.30 -1.09 3.28
N GLU A 36 8.60 -1.12 3.57
CA GLU A 36 9.64 -1.12 2.53
C GLU A 36 9.69 -2.45 1.78
N ILE A 37 9.48 -3.57 2.46
CA ILE A 37 9.49 -4.88 1.81
C ILE A 37 8.30 -5.01 0.85
N ILE A 38 7.12 -4.50 1.22
CA ILE A 38 5.97 -4.45 0.32
C ILE A 38 6.25 -3.56 -0.90
N SER A 39 6.89 -2.40 -0.71
CA SER A 39 7.19 -1.50 -1.84
C SER A 39 8.20 -2.11 -2.82
N VAL A 40 9.20 -2.83 -2.31
CA VAL A 40 10.13 -3.61 -3.16
C VAL A 40 9.38 -4.72 -3.91
N CYS A 41 8.53 -5.49 -3.23
CA CYS A 41 7.72 -6.53 -3.85
C CYS A 41 6.86 -5.98 -5.00
N MET A 42 6.15 -4.86 -4.76
CA MET A 42 5.33 -4.18 -5.76
C MET A 42 6.16 -3.66 -6.94
N THR A 43 7.35 -3.13 -6.66
CA THR A 43 8.26 -2.62 -7.70
C THR A 43 8.71 -3.75 -8.63
N ASN A 44 9.03 -4.92 -8.07
CA ASN A 44 9.38 -6.10 -8.86
C ASN A 44 8.18 -6.63 -9.64
N CYS A 45 6.96 -6.67 -9.08
CA CYS A 45 5.76 -7.03 -9.85
C CYS A 45 5.59 -6.12 -11.08
N ALA A 46 5.78 -4.80 -10.91
CA ALA A 46 5.71 -3.86 -12.02
C ALA A 46 6.83 -4.07 -13.05
N GLN A 47 8.05 -4.39 -12.61
CA GLN A 47 9.16 -4.71 -13.50
C GLN A 47 8.89 -5.99 -14.31
N CYS A 48 8.47 -7.07 -13.66
CA CYS A 48 8.17 -8.34 -14.31
C CYS A 48 7.02 -8.16 -15.30
N LYS A 49 5.99 -7.36 -14.96
CA LYS A 49 4.91 -7.04 -15.90
C LYS A 49 5.41 -6.32 -17.16
N ARG A 50 6.39 -5.42 -17.05
CA ARG A 50 7.01 -4.76 -18.22
C ARG A 50 7.83 -5.74 -19.06
N MET A 51 8.51 -6.69 -18.42
CA MET A 51 9.38 -7.67 -19.08
C MET A 51 8.59 -8.77 -19.80
N PHE A 52 7.57 -9.31 -19.15
CA PHE A 52 6.79 -10.46 -19.65
C PHE A 52 5.45 -10.07 -20.28
N GLY A 53 5.01 -8.80 -20.16
CA GLY A 53 3.80 -8.32 -20.81
C GLY A 53 2.54 -9.09 -20.42
N THR A 54 1.83 -9.66 -21.40
CA THR A 54 0.59 -10.41 -21.17
C THR A 54 0.81 -11.77 -20.51
N PHE A 55 2.02 -12.32 -20.59
CA PHE A 55 2.36 -13.60 -19.98
C PHE A 55 2.45 -13.55 -18.46
N PHE A 56 2.54 -12.37 -17.87
CA PHE A 56 2.65 -12.18 -16.43
C PHE A 56 1.42 -11.45 -15.88
N ASP A 57 0.80 -12.02 -14.86
CA ASP A 57 -0.31 -11.42 -14.14
C ASP A 57 0.21 -10.53 -13.00
N GLY A 58 0.41 -9.26 -13.32
CA GLY A 58 0.87 -8.27 -12.35
C GLY A 58 -0.14 -7.98 -11.25
N GLN A 59 -1.44 -8.19 -11.50
CA GLN A 59 -2.46 -7.98 -10.47
C GLN A 59 -2.39 -9.10 -9.44
N LEU A 60 -2.32 -10.36 -9.88
CA LEU A 60 -2.14 -11.50 -8.99
C LEU A 60 -0.84 -11.37 -8.16
N CYS A 61 0.24 -10.91 -8.78
CA CYS A 61 1.51 -10.63 -8.09
C CYS A 61 1.35 -9.58 -6.98
N ALA A 62 0.69 -8.46 -7.29
CA ALA A 62 0.46 -7.37 -6.34
C ALA A 62 -0.43 -7.82 -5.17
N GLU A 63 -1.47 -8.60 -5.44
CA GLU A 63 -2.34 -9.18 -4.40
C GLU A 63 -1.54 -10.08 -3.45
N ALA A 64 -0.68 -10.94 -3.99
CA ALA A 64 0.22 -11.78 -3.19
C ALA A 64 1.21 -10.93 -2.34
N CYS A 65 1.76 -9.85 -2.89
CA CYS A 65 2.61 -8.93 -2.13
C CYS A 65 1.89 -8.35 -0.90
N LEU A 66 0.59 -8.05 -1.00
CA LEU A 66 -0.21 -7.56 0.13
C LEU A 66 -0.51 -8.69 1.13
N GLU A 67 -0.95 -9.85 0.64
CA GLU A 67 -1.32 -11.01 1.46
C GLU A 67 -0.16 -11.48 2.33
N PHE A 68 1.03 -11.59 1.74
CA PHE A 68 2.24 -12.05 2.42
C PHE A 68 3.08 -10.92 3.00
N LYS A 69 2.59 -9.67 2.97
CA LYS A 69 3.30 -8.47 3.46
C LYS A 69 4.72 -8.35 2.89
N GLY A 70 4.87 -8.63 1.60
CA GLY A 70 6.14 -8.56 0.88
C GLY A 70 7.16 -9.65 1.24
N LYS A 71 6.84 -10.63 2.11
CA LYS A 71 7.80 -11.68 2.51
C LYS A 71 8.30 -12.56 1.37
N ILE A 72 7.55 -12.62 0.28
CA ILE A 72 7.90 -13.33 -0.94
C ILE A 72 8.07 -12.27 -2.03
N ILE A 73 9.33 -11.90 -2.30
CA ILE A 73 9.67 -10.92 -3.34
C ILE A 73 9.92 -11.68 -4.64
N PRO A 74 9.17 -11.41 -5.72
CA PRO A 74 9.44 -12.02 -7.02
C PRO A 74 10.75 -11.46 -7.60
N ASP A 75 11.52 -12.32 -8.25
CA ASP A 75 12.69 -11.98 -9.06
C ASP A 75 12.36 -12.25 -10.53
N CYS A 76 12.36 -11.20 -11.35
CA CYS A 76 11.97 -11.30 -12.75
C CYS A 76 12.93 -12.14 -13.60
N GLU A 77 14.16 -12.36 -13.11
CA GLU A 77 15.15 -13.19 -13.79
C GLU A 77 15.06 -14.66 -13.37
N ASP A 78 14.48 -14.96 -12.20
CA ASP A 78 14.21 -16.32 -11.74
C ASP A 78 12.76 -16.74 -12.05
N ILE A 79 12.60 -17.52 -13.13
CA ILE A 79 11.32 -18.09 -13.55
C ILE A 79 10.65 -18.89 -12.42
N GLY A 80 11.41 -19.55 -11.56
CA GLY A 80 10.87 -20.30 -10.42
C GLY A 80 10.12 -19.40 -9.44
N SER A 81 10.65 -18.21 -9.19
CA SER A 81 10.07 -17.22 -8.28
C SER A 81 8.76 -16.59 -8.83
N ILE A 82 8.63 -16.49 -10.16
CA ILE A 82 7.46 -15.88 -10.82
C ILE A 82 6.47 -16.89 -11.40
N ALA A 83 6.76 -18.20 -11.33
CA ALA A 83 5.95 -19.24 -11.96
C ALA A 83 4.47 -19.23 -11.54
N GLY A 84 4.20 -18.80 -10.29
CA GLY A 84 2.85 -18.65 -9.76
C GLY A 84 2.04 -17.51 -10.40
N PHE A 85 2.72 -16.56 -11.04
CA PHE A 85 2.12 -15.37 -11.64
C PHE A 85 2.10 -15.42 -13.18
N LEU A 86 2.58 -16.50 -13.78
CA LEU A 86 2.57 -16.67 -15.23
C LEU A 86 1.22 -17.18 -15.75
N ASN A 87 0.69 -16.50 -16.75
CA ASN A 87 -0.56 -16.87 -17.40
C ASN A 87 -0.33 -18.03 -18.38
N ARG A 88 -0.67 -19.25 -17.93
CA ARG A 88 -0.56 -20.47 -18.73
C ARG A 88 -1.43 -20.47 -19.98
N ALA A 89 -2.54 -19.75 -19.99
CA ALA A 89 -3.41 -19.66 -21.16
C ALA A 89 -2.75 -18.85 -22.28
N GLU A 90 -2.04 -17.77 -21.92
CA GLU A 90 -1.27 -16.98 -22.89
C GLU A 90 -0.09 -17.79 -23.43
N LEU A 91 0.63 -18.53 -22.59
CA LEU A 91 1.77 -19.37 -23.02
C LEU A 91 1.35 -20.45 -24.04
N LYS A 92 0.18 -21.07 -23.86
CA LYS A 92 -0.34 -22.10 -24.78
C LYS A 92 -0.70 -21.58 -26.17
N LYS A 93 -0.85 -20.26 -26.37
CA LYS A 93 -1.11 -19.69 -27.71
C LYS A 93 0.12 -19.74 -28.62
N PHE A 94 1.31 -19.97 -28.06
CA PHE A 94 2.58 -19.94 -28.77
C PHE A 94 3.29 -21.31 -28.79
N ALA A 95 2.62 -22.36 -28.31
CA ALA A 95 3.06 -23.75 -28.37
C ALA A 95 2.22 -24.51 -29.42
#